data_AF-A0A969L3B4-F1
#
_entry.id   AF-A0A969L3B4-F1
#
_cell.length_a   1.000
_cell.length_b   1.000
_cell.length_c   1.000
_cell.angle_alpha   90.00
_cell.angle_beta   90.00
_cell.angle_gamma   90.00
#
_symmetry.space_group_name_H-M   'P 1'
#
loop_
_entity.id
_entity.type
_entity.pdbx_description
1 polymer ?
#
loop_
_entity_poly.entity_id
_entity_poly.type
_entity_poly.pdbx_seq_one_letter_code
_entity_poly.pdbx_strand_id
1 'polypeptide(L)' 'MLNRNDDPRFVQLIKALDAGWEIDQPVLIRSTWRTATESSGTYHFVLRQKAHDKTTLLSLPPSPELLAFLADHKINITTF' A
#
# COMPACT_ATOMS: atom_id res chain seq x y z
N MET A 1 -10.61 -12.33 -7.51
CA MET A 1 -10.62 -13.39 -6.47
C MET A 1 -9.27 -13.28 -5.77
N LEU A 2 -9.26 -12.99 -4.46
CA LEU A 2 -8.01 -12.96 -3.67
C LEU A 2 -7.53 -14.40 -3.45
N ASN A 3 -6.26 -14.67 -3.71
CA ASN A 3 -5.64 -15.99 -3.57
C ASN A 3 -5.34 -16.28 -2.10
N ARG A 4 -5.32 -17.57 -1.73
CA ARG A 4 -5.13 -18.02 -0.34
C ARG A 4 -3.73 -17.72 0.24
N ASN A 5 -2.79 -17.23 -0.60
CA ASN A 5 -1.42 -16.86 -0.23
C ASN A 5 -1.19 -15.34 -0.23
N ASP A 6 -2.22 -14.51 -0.43
CA ASP A 6 -2.07 -13.06 -0.51
C ASP A 6 -1.60 -12.49 0.84
N ASP A 7 -0.64 -11.53 0.81
CA ASP A 7 -0.19 -10.84 2.04
C ASP A 7 -1.43 -10.28 2.77
N PRO A 8 -1.66 -10.62 4.05
CA PRO A 8 -2.85 -10.19 4.78
C PRO A 8 -3.02 -8.67 4.82
N ARG A 9 -1.92 -7.90 4.75
CA ARG A 9 -1.95 -6.44 4.67
C ARG A 9 -2.35 -5.94 3.29
N PHE A 10 -1.98 -6.65 2.22
CA PHE A 10 -2.49 -6.36 0.89
C PHE A 10 -4.00 -6.64 0.79
N VAL A 11 -4.46 -7.75 1.36
CA VAL A 11 -5.91 -8.03 1.48
C VAL A 11 -6.63 -6.93 2.25
N GLN A 12 -6.04 -6.42 3.33
CA GLN A 12 -6.61 -5.30 4.09
C GLN A 12 -6.70 -4.02 3.27
N LEU A 13 -5.68 -3.70 2.46
CA LEU A 13 -5.70 -2.57 1.54
C LEU A 13 -6.86 -2.69 0.57
N ILE A 14 -7.00 -3.83 -0.13
CA ILE A 14 -8.09 -4.05 -1.10
C ILE A 14 -9.46 -3.91 -0.43
N LYS A 15 -9.65 -4.52 0.75
CA LYS A 15 -10.91 -4.39 1.50
C LYS A 15 -11.24 -2.94 1.88
N ALA A 16 -10.23 -2.13 2.21
CA ALA A 16 -10.46 -0.72 2.48
C ALA A 16 -10.91 0.01 1.21
N LEU A 17 -10.26 -0.24 0.07
CA LEU A 17 -10.65 0.36 -1.22
C LEU A 17 -12.08 -0.04 -1.62
N ASP A 18 -12.44 -1.33 -1.47
CA ASP A 18 -13.80 -1.84 -1.72
C ASP A 18 -14.84 -1.20 -0.79
N ALA A 19 -14.45 -0.81 0.43
CA ALA A 19 -15.30 -0.10 1.38
C ALA A 19 -15.37 1.42 1.13
N GLY A 20 -14.84 1.90 0.00
CA GLY A 20 -14.90 3.30 -0.41
C GLY A 20 -13.84 4.19 0.24
N TRP A 21 -12.75 3.60 0.76
CA TRP A 21 -11.58 4.39 1.13
C TRP A 21 -10.78 4.74 -0.12
N GLU A 22 -10.23 5.94 -0.13
CA GLU A 22 -9.39 6.43 -1.23
C GLU A 22 -7.93 6.49 -0.79
N ILE A 23 -7.01 6.17 -1.70
CA ILE A 23 -5.58 6.39 -1.50
C ILE A 23 -5.30 7.88 -1.64
N ASP A 24 -4.80 8.48 -0.56
CA ASP A 24 -4.25 9.83 -0.60
C ASP A 24 -2.82 9.75 -1.16
N GLN A 25 -2.68 10.11 -2.43
CA GLN A 25 -1.40 10.06 -3.12
C GLN A 25 -0.50 11.26 -2.76
N PRO A 26 0.84 11.09 -2.81
CA PRO A 26 1.58 9.89 -3.22
C PRO A 26 1.69 8.83 -2.12
N VAL A 27 1.87 7.57 -2.51
CA VAL A 27 2.28 6.49 -1.59
C VAL A 27 3.74 6.70 -1.20
N LEU A 28 4.04 6.63 0.09
CA LEU A 28 5.41 6.87 0.57
C LEU A 28 6.16 5.54 0.65
N ILE A 29 7.40 5.49 0.15
CA ILE A 29 8.27 4.32 0.33
C ILE A 29 9.45 4.66 1.24
N ARG A 30 9.70 3.80 2.24
CA ARG A 30 10.79 3.95 3.22
C ARG A 30 11.68 2.72 3.19
N SER A 31 12.98 2.93 3.03
CA SER A 31 13.98 1.85 3.13
C SER A 31 13.94 1.21 4.51
N THR A 32 13.94 -0.12 4.57
CA THR A 32 14.10 -0.80 5.86
C THR A 32 15.55 -0.62 6.33
N TRP A 33 15.75 -0.18 7.58
CA TRP A 33 17.07 0.07 8.17
C TRP A 33 18.04 -1.14 8.15
N ARG A 34 17.52 -2.34 7.88
CA ARG A 34 18.32 -3.56 7.70
C ARG A 34 18.57 -3.78 6.20
N THR A 35 19.85 -3.82 5.86
CA THR A 35 20.46 -4.26 4.58
C THR A 35 20.23 -3.39 3.34
N ALA A 36 21.28 -2.66 2.96
CA ALA A 36 21.46 -1.91 1.72
C ALA A 36 21.53 -2.75 0.43
N THR A 37 21.12 -4.03 0.49
CA THR A 37 21.23 -4.99 -0.61
C THR A 37 19.89 -5.43 -1.19
N GLU A 38 18.76 -5.05 -0.58
CA GLU A 38 17.44 -5.31 -1.14
C GLU A 38 16.66 -3.99 -1.23
N SER A 39 16.28 -3.61 -2.45
CA SER A 39 15.48 -2.43 -2.80
C SER A 39 14.02 -2.51 -2.28
N SER A 40 13.80 -3.23 -1.19
CA SER A 40 12.52 -3.64 -0.65
C SER A 40 12.07 -2.64 0.43
N GLY A 41 11.75 -1.41 0.01
CA GLY A 41 11.19 -0.41 0.92
C GLY A 41 9.76 -0.77 1.37
N THR A 42 9.36 -0.37 2.57
CA THR A 42 7.96 -0.47 3.01
C THR A 42 7.14 0.65 2.40
N TYR A 43 6.02 0.29 1.79
CA TYR A 43 5.05 1.21 1.19
C TYR A 43 4.02 1.64 2.22
N HIS A 44 3.84 2.93 2.37
CA HIS A 44 2.95 3.57 3.33
C HIS A 44 1.80 4.25 2.58
N PHE A 45 0.61 3.68 2.73
CA PHE A 45 -0.63 4.15 2.14
C PHE A 45 -1.38 4.97 3.17
N VAL A 46 -1.52 6.27 2.91
CA VAL A 46 -2.51 7.08 3.62
C VAL A 46 -3.85 6.84 2.94
N LEU A 47 -4.84 6.36 3.70
CA LEU A 47 -6.19 6.12 3.22
C LEU A 47 -7.15 7.11 3.86
N ARG A 48 -8.03 7.72 3.07
CA ARG A 48 -9.07 8.63 3.54
C ARG A 48 -10.46 8.10 3.22
N GLN A 49 -11.36 8.18 4.19
CA GLN A 49 -12.79 7.91 4.00
C GLN A 49 -13.55 9.23 4.14
N LYS A 50 -13.67 9.97 3.03
CA LYS A 50 -14.21 11.34 3.00
C LYS A 50 -15.60 11.47 3.64
N ALA A 51 -16.48 10.50 3.41
CA ALA A 51 -17.84 10.49 3.94
C ALA A 51 -17.89 10.49 5.49
N HIS A 52 -16.82 10.08 6.16
CA HIS A 52 -16.74 9.97 7.61
C HIS A 52 -15.60 10.79 8.22
N ASP A 53 -14.90 11.59 7.42
CA ASP A 53 -13.71 12.35 7.83
C ASP A 53 -12.67 11.50 8.60
N LYS A 54 -12.44 10.27 8.12
CA LYS A 54 -11.46 9.35 8.72
C LYS A 54 -10.21 9.24 7.87
N THR A 55 -9.08 9.12 8.56
CA THR A 55 -7.78 8.84 7.96
C THR A 55 -7.15 7.64 8.65
N THR A 56 -6.50 6.76 7.89
CA THR A 56 -5.69 5.67 8.42
C THR A 56 -4.43 5.46 7.60
N LEU A 57 -3.43 4.80 8.19
CA LEU A 57 -2.16 4.48 7.56
C LEU A 57 -2.01 2.96 7.48
N LEU A 58 -1.83 2.43 6.27
CA LEU A 58 -1.46 1.03 6.06
C LEU A 58 -0.01 0.95 5.57
N SER A 59 0.80 0.10 6.19
CA SER A 59 2.20 -0.10 5.83
C SER A 59 2.43 -1.53 5.34
N LEU A 60 2.82 -1.67 4.08
CA LEU A 60 2.97 -2.94 3.41
C LEU A 60 4.42 -3.12 2.94
N PRO A 61 5.11 -4.22 3.26
CA PRO A 61 6.34 -4.58 2.58
C PRO A 61 6.03 -4.93 1.12
N PRO A 62 7.05 -4.99 0.26
CA PRO A 62 6.84 -5.44 -1.11
C PRO A 62 6.32 -6.88 -1.13
N SER A 63 5.30 -7.09 -1.94
CA SER A 63 4.85 -8.42 -2.37
C SER A 63 4.58 -8.38 -3.88
N PRO A 64 4.59 -9.52 -4.59
CA PRO A 64 4.26 -9.55 -6.01
C PRO A 64 2.92 -8.87 -6.33
N GLU A 65 1.91 -9.08 -5.49
CA GLU A 65 0.56 -8.53 -5.65
C GLU A 65 0.56 -7.01 -5.46
N LEU A 66 1.29 -6.51 -4.45
CA LEU A 66 1.42 -5.08 -4.21
C LEU A 66 2.13 -4.39 -5.37
N LEU A 67 3.22 -4.97 -5.87
CA LEU A 67 3.98 -4.39 -6.98
C LEU A 67 3.16 -4.36 -8.27
N ALA A 68 2.40 -5.42 -8.56
CA ALA A 68 1.47 -5.46 -9.68
C ALA A 68 0.38 -4.38 -9.53
N PHE A 69 -0.25 -4.29 -8.36
CA PHE A 69 -1.24 -3.26 -8.06
C PHE A 69 -0.71 -1.83 -8.29
N LEU A 70 0.48 -1.52 -7.77
CA LEU A 70 1.11 -0.20 -7.94
C LEU A 70 1.34 0.13 -9.43
N ALA A 71 1.79 -0.85 -10.22
CA ALA A 71 2.04 -0.70 -11.65
C ALA A 71 0.74 -0.52 -12.45
N ASP A 72 -0.23 -1.40 -12.25
CA ASP A 72 -1.51 -1.43 -12.98
C ASP A 72 -2.32 -0.15 -12.74
N HIS A 73 -2.33 0.33 -11.49
CA HIS A 73 -3.06 1.52 -11.09
C HIS A 73 -2.26 2.83 -11.26
N LYS A 74 -1.02 2.76 -11.79
CA LYS A 74 -0.12 3.91 -11.98
C LYS A 74 -0.03 4.80 -10.73
N ILE A 75 0.11 4.16 -9.58
CA ILE A 75 0.16 4.86 -8.30
C ILE A 75 1.45 5.66 -8.22
N ASN A 76 1.35 6.95 -7.88
CA ASN A 76 2.53 7.79 -7.65
C ASN A 76 3.22 7.39 -6.35
N ILE A 77 4.51 7.09 -6.42
CA ILE A 77 5.32 6.67 -5.27
C ILE A 77 6.41 7.71 -5.05
N THR A 78 6.57 8.16 -3.81
CA THR A 78 7.67 9.07 -3.44
C THR A 78 8.48 8.51 -2.28
N THR A 79 9.78 8.72 -2.33
CA THR A 79 10.69 8.45 -1.21
C THR A 79 10.64 9.60 -0.22
N PHE A 80 10.90 9.31 1.05
CA PHE A 80 11.13 10.30 2.13
C PHE A 80 12.48 10.07 2.78
#